data_AF-W1N9K0-F1
#
_entry.id   AF-W1N9K0-F1
#
_cell.length_a   1.000
_cell.length_b   1.000
_cell.length_c   1.000
_cell.angle_alpha   90.00
_cell.angle_beta   90.00
_cell.angle_gamma   90.00
#
_symmetry.space_group_name_H-M   'P 1'
#
loop_
_entity.id
_entity.type
_entity.pdbx_description
1 polymer ?
#
loop_
_entity_poly.entity_id
_entity_poly.type
_entity_poly.pdbx_seq_one_letter_code
_entity_poly.pdbx_strand_id
1 'polypeptide(L)'
;MAIRYTQWLDPDAETLHRSAEAALEAWFFERFADYPHIRLFGADPYDYDAPFNRLYDVLIARAAEYIEREQAYVATPEQLSRAFYRAVARSTKFVRDNPDGDPPRNDS
;
A
#
# COMPACT_ATOMS: atom_id res chain seq x y z
N MET A 1 -0.32 -9.17 -25.68
CA MET A 1 0.09 -8.55 -24.41
C MET A 1 1.60 -8.73 -24.30
N ALA A 2 2.39 -7.67 -24.40
CA ALA A 2 3.83 -7.75 -24.18
C ALA A 2 4.10 -7.77 -22.67
N ILE A 3 4.99 -8.65 -22.21
CA ILE A 3 5.48 -8.64 -20.83
C ILE A 3 6.32 -7.37 -20.67
N ARG A 4 5.90 -6.46 -19.80
CA ARG A 4 6.57 -5.18 -19.56
C ARG A 4 7.20 -5.03 -18.18
N TYR A 5 6.90 -5.94 -17.26
CA TYR A 5 7.34 -5.81 -15.87
C TYR A 5 8.82 -6.14 -15.77
N THR A 6 9.59 -5.22 -15.18
CA THR A 6 11.05 -5.36 -15.07
C THR A 6 11.43 -6.64 -14.31
N GLN A 7 10.63 -7.06 -13.32
CA GLN A 7 10.84 -8.33 -12.62
C GLN A 7 10.73 -9.57 -13.51
N TRP A 8 9.92 -9.53 -14.57
CA TRP A 8 9.77 -10.67 -15.48
C TRP A 8 10.80 -10.63 -16.61
N LEU A 9 11.28 -9.44 -16.96
CA LEU A 9 12.35 -9.26 -17.94
C LEU A 9 13.71 -9.62 -17.36
N ASP A 10 13.97 -9.19 -16.12
CA ASP A 10 15.25 -9.34 -15.44
C ASP A 10 15.07 -10.00 -14.06
N PRO A 11 14.59 -11.25 -13.97
CA PRO A 11 14.18 -11.87 -12.71
C PRO A 11 15.31 -12.01 -11.68
N ASP A 12 16.55 -12.08 -12.13
CA ASP A 12 17.73 -12.24 -11.26
C ASP A 12 18.28 -10.89 -10.75
N ALA A 13 17.70 -9.76 -11.18
CA ALA A 13 18.12 -8.42 -10.76
C ALA A 13 17.59 -8.06 -9.36
N GLU A 14 17.84 -8.94 -8.37
CA GLU A 14 17.29 -8.83 -7.01
C GLU A 14 17.55 -7.48 -6.34
N THR A 15 18.74 -6.92 -6.54
CA THR A 15 19.11 -5.62 -5.97
C THR A 15 18.27 -4.50 -6.56
N LEU A 16 18.04 -4.53 -7.88
CA LEU A 16 17.17 -3.57 -8.56
C LEU A 16 15.73 -3.66 -8.04
N HIS A 17 15.20 -4.89 -7.93
CA HIS A 17 13.83 -5.11 -7.46
C HIS A 17 13.63 -4.64 -6.02
N ARG A 18 14.58 -4.96 -5.13
CA ARG A 18 14.55 -4.49 -3.73
C ARG A 18 14.66 -2.97 -3.63
N SER A 19 15.52 -2.36 -4.45
CA SER A 19 15.67 -0.91 -4.52
C SER A 19 14.36 -0.22 -4.95
N ALA A 20 13.70 -0.75 -5.98
CA ALA A 20 12.43 -0.22 -6.45
C ALA A 20 11.33 -0.33 -5.39
N GLU A 21 11.22 -1.47 -4.70
CA GLU A 21 10.24 -1.64 -3.62
C GLU A 21 10.50 -0.74 -2.41
N ALA A 22 11.77 -0.55 -2.04
CA ALA A 22 12.12 0.36 -0.96
C ALA A 22 11.75 1.82 -1.30
N ALA A 23 11.99 2.24 -2.55
CA ALA A 23 11.61 3.57 -3.03
C ALA A 23 10.09 3.75 -3.06
N LEU A 24 9.36 2.74 -3.55
CA LEU A 24 7.89 2.74 -3.53
C LEU A 24 7.34 2.83 -2.11
N GLU A 25 7.88 2.05 -1.18
CA GLU A 25 7.47 2.07 0.22
C GLU A 25 7.70 3.45 0.87
N ALA A 26 8.86 4.06 0.65
CA ALA A 26 9.15 5.40 1.14
C ALA A 26 8.18 6.44 0.53
N TRP A 27 7.94 6.35 -0.79
CA TRP A 27 7.03 7.23 -1.49
C TRP A 27 5.60 7.15 -0.95
N PHE A 28 5.08 5.93 -0.72
CA PHE A 28 3.76 5.73 -0.12
C PHE A 28 3.70 6.34 1.28
N PHE A 29 4.71 6.06 2.12
CA PHE A 29 4.76 6.56 3.48
C PHE A 29 4.69 8.09 3.52
N GLU A 30 5.46 8.76 2.67
CA GLU A 30 5.43 10.22 2.53
C GLU A 30 4.05 10.72 2.08
N ARG A 31 3.43 10.07 1.09
CA ARG A 31 2.12 10.49 0.58
C ARG A 31 1.01 10.30 1.61
N PHE A 32 1.10 9.31 2.51
CA PHE A 32 0.12 9.15 3.58
C PHE A 32 0.06 10.35 4.53
N ALA A 33 1.15 11.12 4.66
CA ALA A 33 1.17 12.32 5.48
C ALA A 33 0.13 13.36 5.02
N ASP A 34 -0.14 13.40 3.71
CA ASP A 34 -1.04 14.35 3.04
C ASP A 34 -2.53 14.04 3.28
N TYR A 35 -2.85 12.87 3.85
CA TYR A 35 -4.23 12.43 4.07
C TYR A 35 -4.62 12.51 5.56
N PRO A 36 -5.94 12.69 5.86
CA PRO A 36 -6.45 12.52 7.22
C PRO A 36 -6.27 11.07 7.70
N HIS A 37 -6.51 10.81 8.99
CA HIS A 37 -6.49 9.44 9.50
C HIS A 37 -7.54 8.59 8.78
N ILE A 38 -7.13 7.43 8.30
CA ILE A 38 -7.98 6.50 7.55
C ILE A 38 -8.26 5.30 8.43
N ARG A 39 -9.53 4.95 8.54
CA ARG A 39 -9.93 3.72 9.23
C ARG A 39 -9.72 2.53 8.31
N LEU A 40 -8.98 1.56 8.80
CA LEU A 40 -8.84 0.25 8.18
C LEU A 40 -10.04 -0.59 8.63
N PHE A 41 -10.85 -1.00 7.65
CA PHE A 41 -11.99 -1.91 7.80
C PHE A 41 -13.16 -1.36 8.64
N GLY A 42 -14.14 -0.76 7.96
CA GLY A 42 -15.52 -0.69 8.43
C GLY A 42 -16.31 -1.94 7.98
N ALA A 43 -17.53 -2.11 8.48
CA ALA A 43 -18.33 -3.34 8.49
C ALA A 43 -18.54 -4.09 7.14
N ASP A 44 -18.18 -3.53 5.98
CA ASP A 44 -18.36 -4.16 4.68
C ASP A 44 -17.04 -4.23 3.86
N PRO A 45 -16.48 -5.43 3.62
CA PRO A 45 -15.30 -5.62 2.78
C PRO A 45 -15.55 -5.38 1.28
N TYR A 46 -16.79 -5.25 0.84
CA TYR A 46 -17.17 -4.97 -0.55
C TYR A 46 -17.53 -3.49 -0.79
N ASP A 47 -17.33 -2.61 0.20
CA ASP A 47 -17.52 -1.17 0.01
C ASP A 47 -16.36 -0.58 -0.80
N TYR A 48 -16.49 -0.58 -2.13
CA TYR A 48 -15.52 0.02 -3.04
C TYR A 48 -15.40 1.55 -2.88
N ASP A 49 -16.40 2.21 -2.30
CA ASP A 49 -16.38 3.66 -2.02
C ASP A 49 -15.72 4.02 -0.70
N ALA A 50 -15.37 3.01 0.11
CA ALA A 50 -14.63 3.19 1.35
C ALA A 50 -13.37 4.05 1.11
N PRO A 51 -13.07 5.03 2.00
CA PRO A 51 -11.94 5.93 1.82
C PRO A 51 -10.60 5.21 1.58
N PHE A 52 -10.42 4.03 2.17
CA PHE A 52 -9.23 3.21 1.95
C PHE A 52 -9.14 2.67 0.52
N ASN A 53 -10.22 2.12 -0.03
CA ASN A 53 -10.24 1.52 -1.38
C ASN A 53 -10.02 2.58 -2.46
N ARG A 54 -10.71 3.73 -2.36
CA ARG A 54 -10.47 4.87 -3.26
C ARG A 54 -9.05 5.40 -3.18
N LEU A 55 -8.48 5.47 -1.97
CA LEU A 55 -7.10 5.91 -1.80
C LEU A 55 -6.11 4.91 -2.40
N TYR A 56 -6.34 3.62 -2.18
CA TYR A 56 -5.52 2.54 -2.73
C TYR A 56 -5.43 2.67 -4.26
N ASP A 57 -6.56 2.74 -4.96
CA ASP A 57 -6.58 2.82 -6.42
C ASP A 57 -5.81 4.03 -6.95
N VAL A 58 -6.02 5.20 -6.35
CA VAL A 58 -5.35 6.45 -6.75
C VAL A 58 -3.85 6.38 -6.48
N LEU A 59 -3.43 5.89 -5.31
CA LEU A 59 -2.01 5.85 -4.96
C LEU A 59 -1.26 4.78 -5.73
N ILE A 60 -1.87 3.63 -6.04
CA ILE A 60 -1.24 2.57 -6.85
C ILE A 60 -0.95 3.09 -8.26
N ALA A 61 -1.91 3.77 -8.90
CA ALA A 61 -1.71 4.35 -10.23
C ALA A 61 -0.55 5.37 -10.23
N ARG A 62 -0.55 6.29 -9.26
CA ARG A 62 0.49 7.32 -9.13
C ARG A 62 1.86 6.75 -8.77
N ALA A 63 1.91 5.68 -7.98
CA ALA A 63 3.15 5.01 -7.61
C ALA A 63 3.79 4.30 -8.82
N ALA A 64 2.97 3.70 -9.68
CA ALA A 64 3.44 3.10 -10.93
C ALA A 64 4.09 4.15 -11.85
N GLU A 65 3.44 5.31 -12.01
CA GLU A 65 3.99 6.43 -12.78
C GLU A 65 5.28 6.98 -12.15
N TYR A 66 5.31 7.11 -10.83
CA TYR A 66 6.47 7.59 -10.09
C TYR A 66 7.69 6.70 -10.32
N ILE A 67 7.57 5.38 -10.10
CA ILE A 67 8.72 4.49 -10.16
C ILE A 67 9.24 4.30 -11.60
N GLU A 68 8.33 4.33 -12.58
CA GLU A 68 8.70 4.33 -13.99
C GLU A 68 9.49 5.61 -14.35
N ARG A 69 9.06 6.77 -13.85
CA ARG A 69 9.75 8.04 -14.10
C ARG A 69 11.10 8.15 -13.39
N GLU A 70 11.18 7.77 -12.12
CA GLU A 70 12.39 8.00 -11.31
C GLU A 70 13.47 6.94 -11.52
N GLN A 71 13.08 5.69 -11.80
CA GLN A 71 14.02 4.57 -11.87
C GLN A 71 13.96 3.79 -13.19
N ALA A 72 13.14 4.22 -14.16
CA ALA A 72 12.87 3.47 -15.39
C ALA A 72 12.42 2.03 -15.11
N TYR A 73 11.74 1.81 -13.99
CA TYR A 73 11.36 0.49 -13.50
C TYR A 73 9.84 0.30 -13.60
N VAL A 74 9.41 -0.77 -14.25
CA VAL A 74 7.99 -1.10 -14.41
C VAL A 74 7.63 -2.18 -13.39
N ALA A 75 7.08 -1.74 -12.26
CA ALA A 75 6.70 -2.62 -11.15
C ALA A 75 5.49 -3.50 -11.50
N THR A 76 5.48 -4.72 -10.97
CA THR A 76 4.30 -5.59 -11.03
C THR A 76 3.20 -5.06 -10.09
N PRO A 77 1.92 -5.41 -10.34
CA PRO A 77 0.85 -5.12 -9.38
C PRO A 77 1.12 -5.69 -7.98
N GLU A 78 1.77 -6.85 -7.89
CA GLU A 78 2.15 -7.47 -6.61
C GLU A 78 3.18 -6.63 -5.85
N GLN A 79 4.23 -6.14 -6.53
CA GLN A 79 5.25 -5.29 -5.91
C GLN A 79 4.66 -3.96 -5.42
N LEU A 80 3.79 -3.34 -6.21
CA LEU A 80 3.08 -2.11 -5.82
C LEU A 80 2.22 -2.36 -4.57
N SER A 81 1.42 -3.42 -4.57
CA SER A 81 0.55 -3.79 -3.45
C SER A 81 1.38 -4.09 -2.20
N ARG A 82 2.44 -4.88 -2.34
CA ARG A 82 3.36 -5.23 -1.25
C ARG A 82 4.00 -4.01 -0.62
N ALA A 83 4.54 -3.10 -1.43
CA ALA A 83 5.13 -1.85 -0.94
C ALA A 83 4.09 -0.96 -0.25
N PHE A 84 2.89 -0.85 -0.82
CA PHE A 84 1.77 -0.10 -0.23
C PHE A 84 1.41 -0.64 1.17
N TYR A 85 1.16 -1.94 1.30
CA TYR A 85 0.75 -2.52 2.59
C TYR A 85 1.87 -2.49 3.64
N ARG A 86 3.14 -2.60 3.24
CA ARG A 86 4.28 -2.39 4.15
C ARG A 86 4.32 -0.95 4.67
N ALA A 87 4.11 0.02 3.79
CA ALA A 87 4.04 1.42 4.18
C ALA A 87 2.82 1.70 5.11
N VAL A 88 1.66 1.10 4.81
CA VAL A 88 0.46 1.17 5.68
C VAL A 88 0.77 0.66 7.08
N ALA A 89 1.44 -0.50 7.18
CA ALA A 89 1.80 -1.10 8.46
C ALA A 89 2.78 -0.25 9.30
N ARG A 90 3.57 0.61 8.65
CA ARG A 90 4.51 1.53 9.31
C ARG A 90 3.92 2.90 9.62
N SER A 91 2.81 3.27 8.97
CA SER A 91 2.20 4.59 9.07
C SER A 91 1.22 4.69 10.25
N THR A 92 1.32 5.78 11.00
CA THR A 92 0.38 6.11 12.09
C THR A 92 -0.97 6.62 11.59
N LYS A 93 -1.12 6.86 10.28
CA LYS A 93 -2.35 7.39 9.68
C LYS A 93 -3.45 6.36 9.58
N PHE A 94 -3.13 5.08 9.66
CA PHE A 94 -4.09 4.00 9.50
C PHE A 94 -4.49 3.43 10.85
N VAL A 95 -5.75 3.65 11.22
CA VAL A 95 -6.31 3.22 12.50
C VAL A 95 -7.16 1.99 12.26
N ARG A 96 -6.92 0.90 12.99
CA ARG A 96 -7.83 -0.25 13.02
C ARG A 96 -8.95 0.06 13.99
N ASP A 97 -10.20 -0.16 13.59
CA ASP A 97 -11.27 -0.20 14.57
C ASP A 97 -10.99 -1.37 15.54
N ASN A 98 -11.09 -1.09 16.84
CA ASN A 98 -10.81 -2.07 17.88
C ASN A 98 -11.82 -3.23 17.74
N PRO A 99 -11.39 -4.50 17.60
CA PRO A 99 -12.33 -5.62 17.56
C PRO A 99 -12.96 -5.91 18.93
N ASP A 100 -12.45 -5.34 20.02
CA ASP A 100 -12.93 -5.62 21.37
C ASP A 100 -14.08 -4.69 21.78
N GLY A 101 -15.29 -5.15 21.49
CA GLY A 101 -16.46 -4.91 22.32
C GLY A 101 -16.58 -5.98 23.41
N ASP A 102 -15.52 -6.24 24.19
CA ASP A 102 -15.66 -7.06 25.41
C ASP A 102 -16.02 -6.11 26.57
N PRO A 103 -17.28 -6.09 27.05
CA PRO A 103 -17.64 -5.25 28.19
C PRO A 103 -16.85 -5.73 29.42
N PRO A 104 -16.44 -4.82 30.33
CA PRO A 104 -15.74 -5.22 31.54
C PRO A 104 -16.62 -6.21 32.32
N ARG A 105 -16.14 -7.45 32.45
CA ARG A 105 -16.67 -8.39 33.44
C ARG A 105 -16.36 -7.81 34.82
N ASN A 106 -17.31 -7.06 35.37
CA ASN A 106 -17.38 -6.81 36.81
C ASN A 106 -17.76 -8.13 37.48
N ASP A 107 -16.78 -8.90 37.92
CA ASP A 107 -17.01 -9.90 38.96
C ASP A 107 -17.26 -9.16 40.28
N SER A 108 -18.43 -9.42 40.88
CA SER A 108 -18.85 -8.95 42.20
C SER A 108 -18.45 -9.93 43.30
#